data_AF-A0A847AND6-F1
#
_entry.id   AF-A0A847AND6-F1
#
_cell.length_a   1.000
_cell.length_b   1.000
_cell.length_c   1.000
_cell.angle_alpha   90.00
_cell.angle_beta   90.00
_cell.angle_gamma   90.00
#
_symmetry.space_group_name_H-M   'P 1'
#
loop_
_entity.id
_entity.type
_entity.pdbx_description
1 polymer ?
#
loop_
_entity_poly.entity_id
_entity_poly.type
_entity_poly.pdbx_seq_one_letter_code
_entity_poly.pdbx_strand_id
1 'polypeptide(L)'
;MYLSANLIARSWLFRLILSVLSGLLLTLPWLGFPSWSLFISLVPLFWIEDFFAESRMAYSGVRFWKYTFLSFLIWNGLTTWWIAYATLAGAVMAIVVNSFLMSLVWWLGYAVRKHINKNIGLMAITVFWIAFEFFHYHWDIEWPWLNLGNGFANSIKIIQ
;
A
#
# COMPACT_ATOMS: atom_id res chain seq x y z
N MET A 1 22.68 19.29 13.20
CA MET A 1 21.33 19.19 12.64
C MET A 1 21.15 17.94 11.76
N TYR A 2 22.06 17.62 10.83
CA TYR A 2 22.00 16.41 9.97
C TYR A 2 22.03 15.06 10.72
N LEU A 3 22.82 14.92 11.80
CA LEU A 3 22.88 13.69 12.60
C LEU A 3 21.56 13.37 13.34
N SER A 4 20.81 14.40 13.77
CA SER A 4 19.52 14.25 14.44
C SER A 4 18.43 13.77 13.47
N ALA A 5 18.35 14.35 12.28
CA ALA A 5 17.42 13.92 11.23
C ALA A 5 17.60 12.44 10.85
N ASN A 6 18.86 11.98 10.79
CA ASN A 6 19.19 10.60 10.43
C ASN A 6 18.82 9.59 11.55
N LEU A 7 18.89 10.02 12.82
CA LEU A 7 18.44 9.23 13.97
C LEU A 7 16.91 9.15 14.03
N ILE A 8 16.21 10.24 13.74
CA ILE A 8 14.73 10.28 13.68
C ILE A 8 14.22 9.37 12.56
N ALA A 9 14.83 9.42 11.37
CA ALA A 9 14.50 8.54 10.25
C ALA A 9 14.70 7.05 10.57
N ARG A 10 15.65 6.74 11.48
CA ARG A 10 15.89 5.37 11.96
C ARG A 10 14.95 4.93 13.09
N SER A 11 14.15 5.82 13.68
CA SER A 11 13.21 5.45 14.74
C SER A 11 12.03 4.62 14.22
N TRP A 12 11.53 3.69 15.04
CA TRP A 12 10.36 2.86 14.68
C TRP A 12 9.08 3.70 14.61
N LEU A 13 9.00 4.76 15.42
CA LEU A 13 7.89 5.71 15.43
C LEU A 13 7.79 6.44 14.08
N PHE A 14 8.91 6.89 13.51
CA PHE A 14 8.91 7.54 12.20
C PHE A 14 8.31 6.65 11.11
N ARG A 15 8.66 5.35 11.10
CA ARG A 15 8.08 4.38 10.14
C ARG A 15 6.60 4.13 10.36
N LEU A 16 6.15 4.12 11.62
CA LEU A 16 4.72 4.03 11.92
C LEU A 16 3.98 5.26 11.40
N ILE A 17 4.54 6.45 11.61
CA ILE A 17 3.96 7.71 11.09
C ILE A 17 3.87 7.66 9.56
N LEU A 18 4.93 7.24 8.86
CA LEU A 18 4.89 7.08 7.40
C LEU A 18 3.85 6.06 6.94
N SER A 19 3.70 4.95 7.66
CA SER A 19 2.73 3.90 7.34
C SER A 19 1.30 4.40 7.51
N VAL A 20 1.00 5.07 8.63
CA VAL A 20 -0.30 5.70 8.89
C VAL A 20 -0.58 6.80 7.86
N LEU A 21 0.41 7.66 7.60
CA LEU A 21 0.31 8.72 6.61
C LEU A 21 -0.01 8.16 5.22
N SER A 22 0.65 7.09 4.80
CA SER A 22 0.34 6.47 3.50
C SER A 22 -1.10 5.96 3.44
N GLY A 23 -1.58 5.25 4.48
CA GLY A 23 -2.97 4.79 4.51
C GLY A 23 -3.99 5.93 4.45
N LEU A 24 -3.72 7.04 5.16
CA LEU A 24 -4.54 8.24 5.10
C LEU A 24 -4.49 8.91 3.71
N LEU A 25 -3.30 9.04 3.12
CA LEU A 25 -3.14 9.64 1.79
C LEU A 25 -3.80 8.78 0.70
N LEU A 26 -3.70 7.45 0.80
CA LEU A 26 -4.34 6.52 -0.13
C LEU A 26 -5.87 6.63 -0.08
N THR A 27 -6.44 7.08 1.03
CA THR A 27 -7.88 7.29 1.19
C THR A 27 -8.38 8.54 0.42
N LEU A 28 -7.51 9.53 0.19
CA LEU A 28 -7.92 10.83 -0.37
C LEU A 28 -8.65 10.75 -1.73
N PRO A 29 -8.18 10.00 -2.75
CA PRO A 29 -8.90 9.90 -4.02
C PRO A 29 -10.34 9.39 -3.86
N TRP A 30 -10.59 8.51 -2.88
CA TRP A 30 -11.93 7.98 -2.57
C TRP A 30 -12.81 8.96 -1.78
N LEU A 31 -12.24 10.03 -1.23
CA LEU A 31 -12.96 11.13 -0.58
C LEU A 31 -13.23 12.31 -1.53
N GLY A 32 -12.93 12.16 -2.83
CA GLY A 32 -13.14 13.20 -3.83
C GLY A 32 -11.96 14.15 -4.03
N PHE A 33 -10.78 13.84 -3.47
CA PHE A 33 -9.56 14.58 -3.80
C PHE A 33 -9.09 14.26 -5.23
N PRO A 34 -8.25 15.13 -5.84
CA PRO A 34 -7.75 14.90 -7.19
C PRO A 34 -7.01 13.56 -7.34
N SER A 35 -7.20 12.88 -8.47
CA SER A 35 -6.63 11.55 -8.71
C SER A 35 -5.09 11.51 -8.65
N TRP A 36 -4.40 12.61 -8.97
CA TRP A 36 -2.93 12.68 -8.87
C TRP A 36 -2.42 12.53 -7.43
N SER A 37 -3.27 12.72 -6.41
CA SER A 37 -2.91 12.48 -5.01
C SER A 37 -2.56 11.02 -4.73
N LEU A 38 -3.03 10.08 -5.57
CA LEU A 38 -2.68 8.66 -5.49
C LEU A 38 -1.18 8.45 -5.70
N PHE A 39 -0.54 9.14 -6.64
CA PHE A 39 0.92 9.03 -6.80
C PHE A 39 1.69 9.51 -5.57
N ILE A 40 1.21 10.58 -4.93
CA ILE A 40 1.82 11.12 -3.70
C ILE A 40 1.63 10.15 -2.54
N SER A 41 0.48 9.48 -2.46
CA SER A 41 0.18 8.52 -1.39
C SER A 41 1.11 7.31 -1.36
N LEU A 42 1.73 6.97 -2.49
CA LEU A 42 2.71 5.88 -2.60
C LEU A 42 4.11 6.30 -2.13
N VAL A 43 4.43 7.60 -2.09
CA VAL A 43 5.76 8.09 -1.71
C VAL A 43 6.19 7.63 -0.31
N PRO A 44 5.36 7.74 0.75
CA PRO A 44 5.75 7.26 2.07
C PRO A 44 5.96 5.74 2.11
N LEU A 45 5.22 4.96 1.32
CA LEU A 45 5.40 3.50 1.21
C LEU A 45 6.76 3.15 0.58
N PHE A 46 7.14 3.84 -0.50
CA PHE A 46 8.45 3.64 -1.11
C PHE A 46 9.60 4.05 -0.19
N TRP A 47 9.43 5.06 0.66
CA TRP A 47 10.44 5.39 1.69
C TRP A 47 10.59 4.30 2.75
N ILE A 48 9.50 3.68 3.17
CA ILE A 48 9.55 2.52 4.08
C ILE A 48 10.27 1.36 3.39
N GLU A 49 9.97 1.09 2.11
CA GLU A 49 10.62 0.06 1.31
C GLU A 49 12.14 0.31 1.19
N ASP A 50 12.55 1.52 0.78
CA ASP A 50 13.94 1.95 0.65
C ASP A 50 14.71 1.71 1.95
N PHE A 51 14.13 2.13 3.08
CA PHE A 51 14.74 1.93 4.39
C PHE A 51 14.99 0.45 4.70
N PHE A 52 14.00 -0.42 4.50
CA PHE A 52 14.17 -1.85 4.80
C PHE A 52 15.06 -2.57 3.79
N ALA A 53 15.13 -2.09 2.55
CA ALA A 53 15.99 -2.67 1.52
C ALA A 53 17.47 -2.36 1.78
N GLU A 54 17.78 -1.17 2.29
CA GLU A 54 19.14 -0.74 2.60
C GLU A 54 19.61 -1.17 4.01
N SER A 55 18.66 -1.47 4.91
CA SER A 55 18.98 -1.93 6.26
C SER A 55 19.50 -3.37 6.29
N ARG A 56 20.56 -3.64 7.06
CA ARG A 56 21.03 -5.00 7.38
C ARG A 56 20.28 -5.65 8.56
N MET A 57 19.03 -5.24 8.79
CA MET A 57 18.26 -5.74 9.93
C MET A 57 17.81 -7.19 9.70
N ALA A 58 17.87 -8.00 10.76
CA ALA A 58 17.24 -9.31 10.77
C ALA A 58 15.73 -9.18 10.51
N TYR A 59 15.20 -10.11 9.71
CA TYR A 59 13.78 -10.16 9.35
C TYR A 59 13.25 -8.89 8.67
N SER A 60 14.08 -8.19 7.89
CA SER A 60 13.72 -6.95 7.20
C SER A 60 12.43 -7.04 6.38
N GLY A 61 12.21 -8.18 5.69
CA GLY A 61 11.00 -8.41 4.91
C GLY A 61 9.72 -8.52 5.74
N VAL A 62 9.74 -9.26 6.85
CA VAL A 62 8.57 -9.38 7.74
C VAL A 62 8.28 -8.04 8.42
N ARG A 63 9.32 -7.28 8.79
CA ARG A 63 9.14 -5.94 9.36
C ARG A 63 8.52 -5.00 8.34
N PHE A 64 9.06 -4.94 7.12
CA PHE A 64 8.49 -4.17 6.02
C PHE A 64 7.01 -4.52 5.81
N TRP A 65 6.70 -5.82 5.71
CA TRP A 65 5.35 -6.32 5.49
C TRP A 65 4.34 -5.82 6.52
N LYS A 66 4.72 -5.79 7.81
CA LYS A 66 3.86 -5.25 8.90
C LYS A 66 3.50 -3.77 8.70
N TYR A 67 4.45 -2.95 8.24
CA TYR A 67 4.20 -1.52 8.00
C TYR A 67 3.33 -1.31 6.75
N THR A 68 3.58 -2.04 5.66
CA THR A 68 2.72 -2.02 4.47
C THR A 68 1.31 -2.51 4.79
N PHE A 69 1.17 -3.59 5.57
CA PHE A 69 -0.12 -4.13 5.99
C PHE A 69 -0.94 -3.10 6.78
N LEU A 70 -0.31 -2.38 7.70
CA LEU A 70 -0.98 -1.30 8.44
C LEU A 70 -1.48 -0.18 7.51
N SER A 71 -0.69 0.22 6.50
CA SER A 71 -1.11 1.22 5.51
C SER A 71 -2.35 0.77 4.73
N PHE A 72 -2.34 -0.46 4.22
CA PHE A 72 -3.47 -1.02 3.49
C PHE A 72 -4.70 -1.24 4.37
N LEU A 73 -4.50 -1.59 5.65
CA LEU A 73 -5.58 -1.75 6.61
C LEU A 73 -6.30 -0.43 6.91
N ILE A 74 -5.55 0.66 7.06
CA ILE A 74 -6.11 2.00 7.23
C ILE A 74 -6.87 2.41 5.99
N TRP A 75 -6.27 2.24 4.80
CA TRP A 75 -6.91 2.61 3.55
C TRP A 75 -8.21 1.82 3.32
N ASN A 76 -8.19 0.50 3.46
CA ASN A 76 -9.39 -0.35 3.36
C ASN A 76 -10.43 0.04 4.41
N GLY A 77 -10.00 0.17 5.67
CA GLY A 77 -10.89 0.55 6.76
C GLY A 77 -11.63 1.86 6.50
N LEU A 78 -10.93 2.90 6.00
CA LEU A 78 -11.54 4.21 5.77
C LEU A 78 -12.36 4.30 4.48
N THR A 79 -12.09 3.47 3.48
CA THR A 79 -12.80 3.51 2.19
C THR A 79 -13.96 2.54 2.09
N THR A 80 -13.92 1.45 2.86
CA THR A 80 -14.92 0.37 2.77
C THR A 80 -15.61 0.05 4.10
N TRP A 81 -15.59 0.97 5.08
CA TRP A 81 -16.27 0.79 6.37
C TRP A 81 -17.78 0.56 6.25
N TRP A 82 -18.41 1.09 5.19
CA TRP A 82 -19.86 1.01 4.97
C TRP A 82 -20.37 -0.43 4.81
N ILE A 83 -19.51 -1.40 4.49
CA ILE A 83 -19.87 -2.83 4.42
C ILE A 83 -20.42 -3.32 5.77
N ALA A 84 -19.99 -2.70 6.88
CA ALA A 84 -20.44 -3.07 8.21
C ALA A 84 -21.96 -2.90 8.41
N TYR A 85 -22.61 -2.05 7.60
CA TYR A 85 -24.07 -1.92 7.59
C TYR A 85 -24.78 -3.16 7.05
N ALA A 86 -24.12 -3.96 6.20
CA ALA A 86 -24.66 -5.23 5.72
C ALA A 86 -24.36 -6.35 6.71
N THR A 87 -23.08 -6.63 6.97
CA THR A 87 -22.65 -7.58 8.00
C THR A 87 -21.30 -7.16 8.58
N LEU A 88 -21.20 -7.12 9.92
CA LEU A 88 -19.94 -6.75 10.58
C LEU A 88 -18.83 -7.77 10.31
N ALA A 89 -19.15 -9.07 10.37
CA ALA A 89 -18.19 -10.14 10.13
C ALA A 89 -17.65 -10.13 8.69
N GLY A 90 -18.53 -9.91 7.70
CA GLY A 90 -18.14 -9.78 6.29
C GLY A 90 -17.26 -8.55 6.07
N ALA A 91 -17.60 -7.41 6.67
CA ALA A 91 -16.80 -6.18 6.59
C ALA A 91 -15.37 -6.38 7.13
N VAL A 92 -15.24 -6.96 8.33
CA VAL A 92 -13.94 -7.23 8.95
C VAL A 92 -13.12 -8.18 8.09
N MET A 93 -13.73 -9.26 7.60
CA MET A 93 -13.05 -10.23 6.75
C MET A 93 -12.58 -9.60 5.43
N ALA A 94 -13.45 -8.85 4.74
CA ALA A 94 -13.11 -8.17 3.50
C ALA A 94 -11.95 -7.17 3.69
N ILE A 95 -12.03 -6.32 4.71
CA ILE A 95 -11.01 -5.31 5.02
C ILE A 95 -9.66 -5.99 5.33
N VAL A 96 -9.64 -7.01 6.19
CA VAL A 96 -8.40 -7.67 6.63
C VAL A 96 -7.79 -8.49 5.50
N VAL A 97 -8.58 -9.30 4.79
CA VAL A 97 -8.09 -10.16 3.70
C VAL A 97 -7.59 -9.32 2.54
N ASN A 98 -8.33 -8.30 2.11
CA ASN A 98 -7.87 -7.44 1.01
C ASN A 98 -6.57 -6.69 1.39
N SER A 99 -6.50 -6.15 2.61
CA SER A 99 -5.28 -5.52 3.12
C SER A 99 -4.09 -6.48 3.18
N PHE A 100 -4.34 -7.73 3.56
CA PHE A 100 -3.34 -8.78 3.58
C PHE A 100 -2.81 -9.03 2.17
N LEU A 101 -3.69 -9.26 1.20
CA LEU A 101 -3.29 -9.53 -0.19
C LEU A 101 -2.54 -8.34 -0.82
N MET A 102 -3.02 -7.11 -0.65
CA MET A 102 -2.33 -5.89 -1.12
C MET A 102 -0.93 -5.74 -0.51
N SER A 103 -0.80 -5.99 0.80
CA SER A 103 0.50 -5.94 1.46
C SER A 103 1.43 -7.08 1.05
N LEU A 104 0.87 -8.25 0.70
CA LEU A 104 1.62 -9.38 0.19
C LEU A 104 2.21 -9.06 -1.20
N VAL A 105 1.46 -8.41 -2.08
CA VAL A 105 1.95 -7.92 -3.38
C VAL A 105 3.17 -7.01 -3.21
N TRP A 106 3.08 -6.04 -2.30
CA TRP A 106 4.21 -5.16 -1.97
C TRP A 106 5.40 -5.93 -1.40
N TRP A 107 5.15 -6.91 -0.53
CA TRP A 107 6.21 -7.76 0.02
C TRP A 107 6.90 -8.61 -1.04
N LEU A 108 6.17 -9.17 -2.01
CA LEU A 108 6.74 -9.91 -3.13
C LEU A 108 7.66 -9.02 -3.96
N GLY A 109 7.24 -7.79 -4.27
CA GLY A 109 8.08 -6.82 -4.97
C GLY A 109 9.33 -6.43 -4.18
N TYR A 110 9.21 -6.20 -2.88
CA TYR A 110 10.34 -5.99 -1.98
C TYR A 110 11.30 -7.19 -1.95
N ALA A 111 10.77 -8.42 -1.97
CA ALA A 111 11.58 -9.63 -2.02
C ALA A 111 12.39 -9.68 -3.33
N VAL A 112 11.77 -9.40 -4.48
CA VAL A 112 12.48 -9.30 -5.76
C VAL A 112 13.57 -8.22 -5.71
N ARG A 113 13.24 -7.04 -5.19
CA ARG A 113 14.19 -5.94 -5.01
C ARG A 113 15.44 -6.36 -4.24
N LYS A 114 15.25 -7.09 -3.14
CA LYS A 114 16.33 -7.49 -2.22
C LYS A 114 17.29 -8.50 -2.86
N HIS A 115 16.80 -9.34 -3.77
CA HIS A 115 17.61 -10.37 -4.43
C HIS A 115 18.23 -9.90 -5.75
N ILE A 116 17.62 -8.92 -6.41
CA ILE A 116 18.04 -8.47 -7.74
C ILE A 116 18.57 -7.04 -7.70
N ASN A 117 17.70 -6.03 -7.81
CA ASN A 117 18.04 -4.61 -7.67
C ASN A 117 16.78 -3.75 -7.52
N LYS A 118 16.97 -2.46 -7.24
CA LYS A 118 15.88 -1.47 -7.06
C LYS A 118 14.95 -1.38 -8.27
N ASN A 119 15.49 -1.26 -9.49
CA ASN A 119 14.69 -1.03 -10.69
C ASN A 119 13.79 -2.23 -11.00
N ILE A 120 14.32 -3.45 -10.92
CA ILE A 120 13.55 -4.68 -11.13
C ILE A 120 12.54 -4.90 -10.01
N GLY A 121 12.87 -4.53 -8.77
CA GLY A 121 11.94 -4.51 -7.65
C GLY A 121 10.71 -3.63 -7.89
N LEU A 122 10.94 -2.40 -8.35
CA LEU A 122 9.85 -1.46 -8.69
C LEU A 122 8.98 -1.99 -9.84
N MET A 123 9.61 -2.52 -10.90
CA MET A 123 8.88 -3.17 -11.99
C MET A 123 8.05 -4.36 -11.50
N ALA A 124 8.61 -5.18 -10.59
CA ALA A 124 7.92 -6.32 -10.01
C ALA A 124 6.71 -5.89 -9.18
N ILE A 125 6.80 -4.81 -8.39
CA ILE A 125 5.64 -4.25 -7.66
C ILE A 125 4.53 -3.90 -8.65
N THR A 126 4.85 -3.20 -9.75
CA THR A 126 3.85 -2.82 -10.76
C THR A 126 3.21 -4.05 -11.42
N VAL A 127 4.02 -5.02 -11.86
CA VAL A 127 3.50 -6.24 -12.51
C VAL A 127 2.65 -7.06 -11.55
N PHE A 128 3.11 -7.26 -10.32
CA PHE A 128 2.34 -8.00 -9.30
C PHE A 128 1.06 -7.28 -8.91
N TRP A 129 1.06 -5.93 -8.89
CA TRP A 129 -0.15 -5.16 -8.61
C TRP A 129 -1.19 -5.33 -9.71
N ILE A 130 -0.79 -5.21 -10.99
CA ILE A 130 -1.71 -5.42 -12.12
C ILE A 130 -2.24 -6.86 -12.12
N ALA A 131 -1.39 -7.85 -11.85
CA ALA A 131 -1.82 -9.25 -11.73
C ALA A 131 -2.80 -9.47 -10.58
N PHE A 132 -2.58 -8.81 -9.44
CA PHE A 132 -3.47 -8.82 -8.29
C PHE A 132 -4.84 -8.22 -8.61
N GLU A 133 -4.88 -7.05 -9.26
CA GLU A 133 -6.14 -6.42 -9.68
C GLU A 133 -6.89 -7.31 -10.66
N PHE A 134 -6.20 -7.86 -11.67
CA PHE A 134 -6.78 -8.80 -12.61
C PHE A 134 -7.36 -10.04 -11.91
N PHE A 135 -6.64 -10.61 -10.94
CA PHE A 135 -7.12 -11.74 -10.16
C PHE A 135 -8.38 -11.39 -9.34
N HIS A 136 -8.45 -10.19 -8.76
CA HIS A 136 -9.62 -9.72 -7.98
C HIS A 136 -10.89 -9.57 -8.80
N TYR A 137 -10.77 -9.45 -10.13
CA TYR A 137 -11.91 -9.43 -11.05
C TYR A 137 -12.39 -10.82 -11.49
N HIS A 138 -11.62 -11.89 -11.27
CA HIS A 138 -11.89 -13.21 -11.87
C HIS A 138 -11.94 -14.37 -10.86
N TRP A 139 -11.83 -14.11 -9.56
CA TRP A 139 -11.95 -15.15 -8.53
C TRP A 139 -13.34 -15.18 -7.87
N ASP A 140 -13.67 -16.26 -7.17
CA ASP A 140 -15.02 -16.48 -6.61
C ASP A 140 -15.48 -15.43 -5.58
N ILE A 141 -14.58 -14.65 -4.97
CA ILE A 141 -14.89 -13.62 -3.96
C ILE A 141 -14.63 -12.22 -4.55
N GLU A 142 -15.08 -11.97 -5.78
CA GLU A 142 -14.76 -10.76 -6.56
C GLU A 142 -14.77 -9.49 -5.69
N TRP A 143 -13.63 -8.80 -5.66
CA TRP A 143 -13.45 -7.60 -4.85
C TRP A 143 -12.83 -6.47 -5.69
N PRO A 144 -13.59 -5.91 -6.65
CA PRO A 144 -13.11 -4.86 -7.54
C PRO A 144 -13.08 -3.46 -6.89
N TRP A 145 -13.14 -3.41 -5.56
CA TRP A 145 -12.99 -2.17 -4.80
C TRP A 145 -11.51 -1.83 -4.65
N LEU A 146 -11.20 -0.54 -4.60
CA LEU A 146 -9.84 -0.03 -4.37
C LEU A 146 -8.81 -0.38 -5.47
N ASN A 147 -9.26 -0.65 -6.69
CA ASN A 147 -8.37 -0.65 -7.86
C ASN A 147 -7.76 0.74 -8.06
N LEU A 148 -6.45 0.83 -8.27
CA LEU A 148 -5.76 2.11 -8.45
C LEU A 148 -6.26 2.83 -9.69
N GLY A 149 -6.62 2.10 -10.75
CA GLY A 149 -7.25 2.66 -11.95
C GLY A 149 -8.57 3.39 -11.66
N ASN A 150 -9.39 2.88 -10.74
CA ASN A 150 -10.64 3.52 -10.34
C ASN A 150 -10.39 4.86 -9.62
N GLY A 151 -9.25 5.02 -8.94
CA GLY A 151 -8.83 6.29 -8.36
C GLY A 151 -8.66 7.41 -9.42
N PHE A 152 -8.46 7.05 -10.69
CA PHE A 152 -8.32 7.98 -11.81
C PHE A 152 -9.61 8.23 -12.59
N ALA A 153 -10.70 7.48 -12.32
CA ALA A 153 -11.92 7.49 -13.14
C ALA A 153 -12.53 8.88 -13.36
N ASN A 154 -12.39 9.79 -12.39
CA ASN A 154 -12.91 11.16 -12.46
C ASN A 154 -11.97 12.17 -13.15
N SER A 155 -10.77 11.75 -13.56
CA SER A 155 -9.75 12.61 -14.17
C SER A 155 -9.63 12.36 -15.68
N ILE A 156 -10.60 12.86 -16.45
CA ILE A 156 -10.68 12.67 -17.91
C ILE A 156 -9.36 13.04 -18.61
N LYS A 157 -8.73 14.16 -18.24
CA LYS A 157 -7.46 14.64 -18.85
C LYS A 157 -6.23 13.77 -18.58
N ILE A 158 -6.29 12.88 -17.59
CA ILE A 158 -5.19 11.94 -17.28
C ILE A 158 -5.42 10.62 -18.01
N ILE A 159 -6.68 10.29 -18.30
CA ILE A 159 -7.09 9.04 -18.95
C ILE A 159 -7.04 9.16 -20.48
N GLN A 160 -7.40 10.32 -21.04
CA GLN A 160 -7.53 10.59 -22.48
C GLN A 160 -6.44 11.55 -22.96
#